data_AF-A0A1I8GS76-F1
#
_entry.id   AF-A0A1I8GS76-F1
#
_cell.length_a   1.000
_cell.length_b   1.000
_cell.length_c   1.000
_cell.angle_alpha   90.00
_cell.angle_beta   90.00
_cell.angle_gamma   90.00
#
_symmetry.space_group_name_H-M   'P 1'
#
loop_
_entity.id
_entity.type
_entity.pdbx_description
1 polymer ?
#
loop_
_entity_poly.entity_id
_entity_poly.type
_entity_poly.pdbx_seq_one_letter_code
_entity_poly.pdbx_strand_id
1 'polypeptide(L)'
;MSSAQALDQVKADLRALSVESRRKQPQVRDASEAALVRLGQLNVSTTPAEQLRRELLQINSDLVRPVLLACSTKHPKLIQLALQALQRLLGARLISEESGAMVVQSMWTLMEESVEEVRLLQTAMLLVSNCPGLTGRPLSKALALVLRLHFSRSSMVTQTAAATIRQCLTAVMDRVMVEDAAAPPPTGSSSEEIQPAAEDAKNLLTDLCLLVNGEQPHWLHGLTTMTRSLGLELLHAALADFPKV
;
A
#
# COMPACT_ATOMS: atom_id res chain seq x y z
N MET A 1 -0.53 18.94 -1.56
CA MET A 1 -1.83 19.04 -2.24
C MET A 1 -2.86 19.45 -1.20
N SER A 2 -3.76 20.39 -1.48
CA SER A 2 -4.86 20.68 -0.55
C SER A 2 -5.84 19.49 -0.53
N SER A 3 -6.47 19.21 0.62
CA SER A 3 -7.46 18.14 0.75
C SER A 3 -8.63 18.30 -0.22
N ALA A 4 -8.99 19.54 -0.55
CA ALA A 4 -10.01 19.87 -1.56
C ALA A 4 -9.60 19.43 -2.98
N GLN A 5 -8.36 19.69 -3.39
CA GLN A 5 -7.87 19.24 -4.70
C GLN A 5 -7.86 17.71 -4.80
N ALA A 6 -7.43 17.02 -3.74
CA ALA A 6 -7.46 15.56 -3.71
C ALA A 6 -8.89 15.02 -3.87
N LEU A 7 -9.88 15.66 -3.26
CA LEU A 7 -11.27 15.27 -3.33
C LEU A 7 -11.87 15.43 -4.74
N ASP A 8 -11.62 16.56 -5.40
CA ASP A 8 -12.09 16.79 -6.78
C ASP A 8 -11.49 15.78 -7.75
N GLN A 9 -10.23 15.44 -7.51
CA GLN A 9 -9.48 14.48 -8.29
C GLN A 9 -10.03 13.04 -8.10
N VAL A 10 -10.39 12.66 -6.87
CA VAL A 10 -11.08 11.39 -6.57
C VAL A 10 -12.49 11.35 -7.19
N LYS A 11 -13.25 12.46 -7.11
CA LYS A 11 -14.56 12.57 -7.76
C LYS A 11 -14.46 12.40 -9.28
N ALA A 12 -13.42 12.96 -9.90
CA ALA A 12 -13.17 12.78 -11.33
C ALA A 12 -12.90 11.31 -11.70
N ASP A 13 -12.11 10.59 -10.91
CA ASP A 13 -11.83 9.17 -11.18
C ASP A 13 -13.05 8.27 -10.99
N LEU A 14 -13.86 8.50 -9.95
CA LEU A 14 -15.09 7.75 -9.74
C LEU A 14 -16.10 7.98 -10.88
N ARG A 15 -16.16 9.19 -11.44
CA ARG A 15 -16.95 9.47 -12.65
C ARG A 15 -16.41 8.73 -13.86
N ALA A 16 -15.08 8.70 -14.04
CA ALA A 16 -14.46 7.96 -15.13
C ALA A 16 -14.75 6.45 -15.03
N LEU A 17 -14.68 5.87 -13.82
CA LEU A 17 -15.05 4.49 -13.55
C LEU A 17 -16.52 4.20 -13.85
N SER A 18 -17.45 5.07 -13.43
CA SER A 18 -18.87 4.92 -13.73
C SER A 18 -19.16 4.95 -15.24
N VAL A 19 -18.57 5.90 -15.97
CA VAL A 19 -18.76 6.02 -17.42
C VAL A 19 -18.20 4.80 -18.17
N GLU A 20 -17.01 4.35 -17.81
CA GLU A 20 -16.34 3.22 -18.48
C GLU A 20 -17.05 1.88 -18.18
N SER A 21 -17.61 1.72 -16.97
CA SER A 21 -18.28 0.48 -16.56
C SER A 21 -19.73 0.34 -17.04
N ARG A 22 -20.33 1.42 -17.58
CA ARG A 22 -21.77 1.54 -17.90
C ARG A 22 -22.39 0.39 -18.69
N ARG A 23 -21.65 -0.22 -19.62
CA ARG A 23 -22.19 -1.28 -20.51
C ARG A 23 -21.84 -2.70 -20.07
N LYS A 24 -20.72 -2.89 -19.39
CA LYS A 24 -20.12 -4.22 -19.17
C LYS A 24 -20.12 -4.63 -17.70
N GLN A 25 -20.13 -3.68 -16.78
CA GLN A 25 -19.88 -3.92 -15.36
C GLN A 25 -20.84 -3.07 -14.50
N PRO A 26 -22.14 -3.40 -14.45
CA PRO A 26 -23.14 -2.60 -13.73
C PRO A 26 -22.82 -2.46 -12.24
N GLN A 27 -22.22 -3.49 -11.62
CA GLN A 27 -21.81 -3.43 -10.21
C GLN A 27 -20.77 -2.33 -9.93
N VAL A 28 -19.80 -2.14 -10.84
CA VAL A 28 -18.80 -1.07 -10.70
C VAL A 28 -19.47 0.28 -10.86
N ARG A 29 -20.36 0.44 -11.85
CA ARG A 29 -21.10 1.67 -12.08
C ARG A 29 -21.90 2.07 -10.85
N ASP A 30 -22.71 1.14 -10.33
CA ASP A 30 -23.63 1.39 -9.22
C ASP A 30 -22.84 1.72 -7.94
N ALA A 31 -21.70 1.04 -7.70
CA ALA A 31 -20.80 1.37 -6.60
C ALA A 31 -20.16 2.76 -6.76
N SER A 32 -19.71 3.11 -7.97
CA SER A 32 -19.14 4.45 -8.25
C SER A 32 -20.17 5.56 -8.10
N GLU A 33 -21.40 5.36 -8.56
CA GLU A 33 -22.49 6.33 -8.42
C GLU A 33 -22.90 6.51 -6.95
N ALA A 34 -23.00 5.42 -6.20
CA ALA A 34 -23.27 5.47 -4.75
C ALA A 34 -22.18 6.26 -4.00
N ALA A 35 -20.91 5.99 -4.31
CA ALA A 35 -19.78 6.72 -3.73
C ALA A 35 -19.82 8.22 -4.08
N LEU A 36 -20.17 8.58 -5.32
CA LEU A 36 -20.31 9.97 -5.75
C LEU A 36 -21.45 10.70 -5.04
N VAL A 37 -22.58 10.03 -4.79
CA VAL A 37 -23.70 10.60 -4.03
C VAL A 37 -23.27 10.90 -2.59
N ARG A 38 -22.59 9.96 -1.93
CA ARG A 38 -22.03 10.16 -0.58
C ARG A 38 -21.05 11.33 -0.54
N LEU A 39 -20.16 11.41 -1.52
CA LEU A 39 -19.21 12.53 -1.68
C LEU A 39 -19.88 13.88 -1.99
N GLY A 40 -21.07 13.87 -2.58
CA GLY A 40 -21.87 15.06 -2.85
C GLY A 40 -22.59 15.60 -1.61
N GLN A 41 -22.82 14.75 -0.60
CA GLN A 41 -23.46 15.14 0.67
C GLN A 41 -22.48 15.84 1.63
N LEU A 42 -21.18 15.84 1.33
CA LEU A 42 -20.15 16.48 2.14
C LEU A 42 -20.04 17.98 1.80
N ASN A 43 -20.06 18.84 2.82
CA ASN A 43 -19.96 20.29 2.68
C ASN A 43 -18.50 20.77 2.53
N VAL A 44 -17.89 20.47 1.39
CA VAL A 44 -16.45 20.72 1.12
C VAL A 44 -16.03 22.19 1.30
N SER A 45 -16.92 23.15 1.03
CA SER A 45 -16.59 24.59 0.99
C SER A 45 -16.50 25.25 2.37
N THR A 46 -17.04 24.63 3.43
CA THR A 46 -17.10 25.21 4.78
C THR A 46 -16.40 24.36 5.82
N THR A 47 -16.09 23.10 5.52
CA THR A 47 -15.45 22.18 6.47
C THR A 47 -13.94 22.34 6.48
N PRO A 48 -13.29 22.49 7.66
CA PRO A 48 -11.83 22.53 7.75
C PRO A 48 -11.22 21.20 7.25
N ALA A 49 -10.02 21.27 6.65
CA ALA A 49 -9.38 20.16 5.95
C ALA A 49 -9.29 18.86 6.78
N GLU A 50 -9.00 18.98 8.07
CA GLU A 50 -8.86 17.83 8.97
C GLU A 50 -10.21 17.16 9.29
N GLN A 51 -11.28 17.96 9.41
CA GLN A 51 -12.62 17.42 9.62
C GLN A 51 -13.15 16.77 8.34
N LEU A 52 -12.91 17.38 7.18
CA LEU A 52 -13.21 16.78 5.88
C LEU A 52 -12.51 15.42 5.71
N ARG A 53 -11.23 15.33 6.11
CA ARG A 53 -10.49 14.07 6.09
C ARG A 53 -11.14 12.99 6.97
N ARG A 54 -11.60 13.35 8.17
CA ARG A 54 -12.32 12.41 9.07
C ARG A 54 -13.64 11.95 8.47
N GLU A 55 -14.42 12.84 7.89
CA GLU A 55 -15.68 12.50 7.22
C GLU A 55 -15.43 11.56 6.02
N LEU A 56 -14.37 11.82 5.24
CA LEU A 56 -13.98 10.94 4.13
C LEU A 56 -13.54 9.55 4.60
N LEU A 57 -12.87 9.46 5.76
CA LEU A 57 -12.51 8.17 6.35
C LEU A 57 -13.75 7.39 6.84
N GLN A 58 -14.83 8.04 7.27
CA GLN A 58 -16.08 7.36 7.65
C GLN A 58 -16.77 6.69 6.47
N ILE A 59 -16.63 7.25 5.25
CA ILE A 59 -17.16 6.66 4.01
C ILE A 59 -16.09 5.87 3.23
N ASN A 60 -14.97 5.52 3.87
CA ASN A 60 -13.84 4.90 3.20
C ASN A 60 -14.22 3.61 2.44
N SER A 61 -15.06 2.76 3.03
CA SER A 61 -15.53 1.53 2.40
C SER A 61 -16.30 1.81 1.10
N ASP A 62 -17.12 2.85 1.07
CA ASP A 62 -17.84 3.30 -0.13
C ASP A 62 -16.89 3.82 -1.22
N LEU A 63 -15.77 4.45 -0.84
CA LEU A 63 -14.76 4.97 -1.79
C LEU A 63 -13.89 3.85 -2.38
N VAL A 64 -13.52 2.87 -1.57
CA VAL A 64 -12.61 1.79 -1.95
C VAL A 64 -13.35 0.68 -2.73
N ARG A 65 -14.61 0.40 -2.39
CA ARG A 65 -15.42 -0.64 -3.03
C ARG A 65 -15.45 -0.57 -4.57
N PRO A 66 -15.77 0.57 -5.24
CA PRO A 66 -15.79 0.61 -6.71
C PRO A 66 -14.42 0.33 -7.32
N VAL A 67 -13.34 0.74 -6.65
CA VAL A 67 -11.97 0.49 -7.09
C VAL A 67 -11.65 -1.00 -7.04
N LEU A 68 -11.95 -1.67 -5.92
CA LEU A 68 -11.70 -3.12 -5.78
C LEU A 68 -12.53 -3.96 -6.75
N LEU A 69 -13.80 -3.57 -6.97
CA LEU A 69 -14.64 -4.20 -7.98
C LEU A 69 -14.04 -4.03 -9.37
N ALA A 70 -13.61 -2.81 -9.73
CA ALA A 70 -13.00 -2.52 -11.02
C ALA A 70 -11.70 -3.30 -11.27
N CYS A 71 -10.84 -3.43 -10.26
CA CYS A 71 -9.64 -4.28 -10.31
C CYS A 71 -9.98 -5.75 -10.63
N SER A 72 -11.16 -6.23 -10.25
CA SER A 72 -11.58 -7.62 -10.44
C SER A 72 -12.23 -7.89 -11.82
N THR A 73 -12.47 -6.86 -12.63
CA THR A 73 -13.26 -6.97 -13.89
C THR A 73 -12.52 -7.56 -15.08
N LYS A 74 -11.21 -7.82 -14.96
CA LYS A 74 -10.31 -8.26 -16.06
C LYS A 74 -10.31 -7.33 -17.28
N HIS A 75 -10.86 -6.13 -17.17
CA HIS A 75 -10.89 -5.14 -18.25
C HIS A 75 -9.73 -4.14 -18.06
N PRO A 76 -8.72 -4.14 -18.95
CA PRO A 76 -7.49 -3.37 -18.74
C PRO A 76 -7.73 -1.88 -18.46
N LYS A 77 -8.65 -1.25 -19.21
CA LYS A 77 -8.97 0.17 -19.04
C LYS A 77 -9.65 0.46 -17.69
N LEU A 78 -10.51 -0.43 -17.19
CA LEU A 78 -11.11 -0.29 -15.86
C LEU A 78 -10.07 -0.48 -14.76
N ILE A 79 -9.18 -1.48 -14.91
CA ILE A 79 -8.10 -1.73 -13.95
C ILE A 79 -7.15 -0.52 -13.88
N GLN A 80 -6.79 0.07 -15.02
CA GLN A 80 -5.96 1.29 -15.06
C GLN A 80 -6.60 2.48 -14.35
N LEU A 81 -7.89 2.73 -14.60
CA LEU A 81 -8.64 3.79 -13.91
C LEU A 81 -8.76 3.50 -12.41
N ALA A 82 -8.96 2.25 -12.02
CA ALA A 82 -9.05 1.83 -10.62
C ALA A 82 -7.73 2.04 -9.87
N LEU A 83 -6.62 1.56 -10.44
CA LEU A 83 -5.28 1.77 -9.85
C LEU A 83 -4.94 3.26 -9.76
N GLN A 84 -5.31 4.05 -10.78
CA GLN A 84 -5.12 5.50 -10.72
C GLN A 84 -5.91 6.14 -9.57
N ALA A 85 -7.18 5.78 -9.40
CA ALA A 85 -8.01 6.25 -8.30
C ALA A 85 -7.44 5.84 -6.93
N LEU A 86 -6.97 4.59 -6.83
CA LEU A 86 -6.36 4.04 -5.63
C LEU A 86 -5.10 4.82 -5.22
N GLN A 87 -4.21 5.09 -6.16
CA GLN A 87 -3.00 5.88 -5.91
C GLN A 87 -3.33 7.29 -5.40
N ARG A 88 -4.42 7.90 -5.88
CA ARG A 88 -4.89 9.21 -5.38
C ARG A 88 -5.45 9.12 -3.97
N LEU A 89 -6.24 8.09 -3.67
CA LEU A 89 -6.73 7.83 -2.31
C LEU A 89 -5.58 7.61 -1.32
N LEU A 90 -4.56 6.83 -1.72
CA LEU A 90 -3.36 6.59 -0.92
C LEU A 90 -2.53 7.86 -0.71
N GLY A 91 -2.29 8.64 -1.77
CA GLY A 91 -1.57 9.91 -1.69
C GLY A 91 -2.28 10.95 -0.82
N ALA A 92 -3.61 10.88 -0.73
CA ALA A 92 -4.43 11.72 0.14
C ALA A 92 -4.57 11.18 1.58
N ARG A 93 -3.98 10.02 1.89
CA ARG A 93 -4.13 9.30 3.18
C ARG A 93 -5.59 9.05 3.55
N LEU A 94 -6.39 8.65 2.56
CA LEU A 94 -7.83 8.38 2.69
C LEU A 94 -8.14 6.88 2.74
N ILE A 95 -7.15 6.02 3.01
CA ILE A 95 -7.31 4.57 3.14
C ILE A 95 -7.19 4.18 4.61
N SER A 96 -8.20 3.50 5.13
CA SER A 96 -8.15 2.89 6.47
C SER A 96 -7.29 1.63 6.46
N GLU A 97 -6.91 1.16 7.65
CA GLU A 97 -6.15 -0.09 7.82
C GLU A 97 -6.88 -1.30 7.25
N GLU A 98 -8.18 -1.44 7.54
CA GLU A 98 -9.02 -2.54 7.04
C GLU A 98 -9.06 -2.56 5.49
N SER A 99 -9.31 -1.40 4.88
CA SER A 99 -9.29 -1.27 3.42
C SER A 99 -7.90 -1.49 2.84
N GLY A 100 -6.83 -1.14 3.57
CA GLY A 100 -5.45 -1.41 3.18
C GLY A 100 -5.20 -2.90 2.94
N ALA A 101 -5.68 -3.77 3.82
CA ALA A 101 -5.56 -5.21 3.66
C ALA A 101 -6.32 -5.72 2.41
N MET A 102 -7.53 -5.21 2.16
CA MET A 102 -8.31 -5.54 0.96
C MET A 102 -7.62 -5.08 -0.33
N VAL A 103 -7.01 -3.89 -0.31
CA VAL A 103 -6.22 -3.35 -1.42
C VAL A 103 -5.02 -4.24 -1.72
N VAL A 104 -4.25 -4.63 -0.70
CA VAL A 104 -3.10 -5.54 -0.87
C VAL A 104 -3.55 -6.87 -1.47
N GLN A 105 -4.69 -7.40 -1.03
CA GLN A 105 -5.24 -8.63 -1.59
C GLN A 105 -5.60 -8.47 -3.08
N SER A 106 -6.24 -7.36 -3.46
CA SER A 106 -6.57 -7.08 -4.86
C SER A 106 -5.32 -6.90 -5.73
N MET A 107 -4.32 -6.18 -5.23
CA MET A 107 -3.03 -6.01 -5.91
C MET A 107 -2.30 -7.34 -6.10
N TRP A 108 -2.38 -8.24 -5.12
CA TRP A 108 -1.79 -9.58 -5.24
C TRP A 108 -2.40 -10.37 -6.39
N THR A 109 -3.74 -10.37 -6.52
CA THR A 109 -4.42 -11.01 -7.65
C THR A 109 -3.97 -10.42 -8.99
N LEU A 110 -3.86 -9.10 -9.09
CA LEU A 110 -3.38 -8.43 -10.31
C LEU A 110 -1.93 -8.79 -10.65
N MET A 111 -1.08 -8.95 -9.63
CA MET A 111 0.30 -9.40 -9.80
C MET A 111 0.36 -10.84 -10.34
N GLU A 112 -0.49 -11.74 -9.83
CA GLU A 112 -0.56 -13.13 -10.30
C GLU A 112 -1.05 -13.22 -11.75
N GLU A 113 -1.91 -12.29 -12.16
CA GLU A 113 -2.37 -12.13 -13.54
C GLU A 113 -1.40 -11.33 -14.43
N SER A 114 -0.25 -10.88 -13.89
CA SER A 114 0.75 -10.04 -14.59
C SER A 114 0.18 -8.76 -15.20
N VAL A 115 -0.77 -8.12 -14.52
CA VAL A 115 -1.47 -6.91 -15.00
C VAL A 115 -0.91 -5.64 -14.35
N GLU A 116 -0.55 -4.64 -15.16
CA GLU A 116 -0.12 -3.31 -14.72
C GLU A 116 1.02 -3.34 -13.67
N GLU A 117 1.98 -4.26 -13.80
CA GLU A 117 3.04 -4.53 -12.81
C GLU A 117 3.77 -3.26 -12.31
N VAL A 118 4.08 -2.31 -13.21
CA VAL A 118 4.73 -1.04 -12.83
C VAL A 118 3.82 -0.19 -11.95
N ARG A 119 2.51 -0.12 -12.24
CA ARG A 119 1.57 0.61 -11.38
C ARG A 119 1.37 -0.10 -10.06
N LEU A 120 1.41 -1.43 -10.02
CA LEU A 120 1.36 -2.18 -8.77
C LEU A 120 2.54 -1.83 -7.87
N LEU A 121 3.76 -1.75 -8.41
CA LEU A 121 4.95 -1.30 -7.65
C LEU A 121 4.77 0.12 -7.09
N GLN A 122 4.33 1.07 -7.92
CA GLN A 122 4.06 2.45 -7.49
C GLN A 122 2.97 2.52 -6.40
N THR A 123 1.94 1.69 -6.53
CA THR A 123 0.83 1.63 -5.57
C THR A 123 1.28 1.00 -4.26
N ALA A 124 2.10 -0.06 -4.31
CA ALA A 124 2.65 -0.73 -3.13
C ALA A 124 3.54 0.23 -2.34
N MET A 125 4.38 1.00 -3.03
CA MET A 125 5.19 2.04 -2.41
C MET A 125 4.35 3.08 -1.67
N LEU A 126 3.30 3.62 -2.33
CA LEU A 126 2.40 4.58 -1.69
C LEU A 126 1.68 3.99 -0.49
N LEU A 127 1.29 2.71 -0.55
CA LEU A 127 0.63 2.00 0.54
C LEU A 127 1.56 1.81 1.75
N VAL A 128 2.82 1.39 1.52
CA VAL A 128 3.82 1.25 2.58
C VAL A 128 4.22 2.63 3.17
N SER A 129 4.27 3.70 2.39
CA SER A 129 4.65 5.01 2.96
C SER A 129 3.50 5.81 3.58
N ASN A 130 2.27 5.65 3.10
CA ASN A 130 1.15 6.49 3.52
C ASN A 130 0.11 5.81 4.42
N CYS A 131 0.22 4.49 4.64
CA CYS A 131 -0.65 3.75 5.56
C CYS A 131 0.18 3.16 6.72
N PRO A 132 0.54 3.96 7.74
CA PRO A 132 1.33 3.47 8.89
C PRO A 132 0.64 2.36 9.68
N GLY A 133 -0.71 2.34 9.71
CA GLY A 133 -1.48 1.26 10.34
C GLY A 133 -1.42 -0.08 9.59
N LEU A 134 -0.87 -0.13 8.38
CA LEU A 134 -0.67 -1.39 7.67
C LEU A 134 0.54 -2.12 8.27
N THR A 135 0.31 -3.01 9.22
CA THR A 135 1.34 -3.79 9.92
C THR A 135 1.13 -5.30 9.75
N GLY A 136 2.10 -6.12 10.13
CA GLY A 136 1.97 -7.57 10.15
C GLY A 136 1.73 -8.20 8.77
N ARG A 137 0.72 -9.08 8.66
CA ARG A 137 0.45 -9.87 7.45
C ARG A 137 0.18 -9.02 6.20
N PRO A 138 -0.69 -7.98 6.23
CA PRO A 138 -0.87 -7.08 5.09
C PRO A 138 0.42 -6.41 4.60
N LEU A 139 1.28 -5.96 5.52
CA LEU A 139 2.56 -5.34 5.16
C LEU A 139 3.51 -6.35 4.53
N SER A 140 3.68 -7.51 5.16
CA SER A 140 4.47 -8.61 4.60
C SER A 140 4.04 -8.95 3.18
N LYS A 141 2.74 -9.07 2.93
CA LYS A 141 2.21 -9.40 1.60
C LYS A 141 2.49 -8.31 0.57
N ALA A 142 2.44 -7.04 0.98
CA ALA A 142 2.82 -5.92 0.12
C ALA A 142 4.32 -5.95 -0.24
N LEU A 143 5.19 -6.22 0.73
CA LEU A 143 6.64 -6.35 0.50
C LEU A 143 6.98 -7.56 -0.37
N ALA A 144 6.35 -8.71 -0.10
CA ALA A 144 6.49 -9.91 -0.90
C ALA A 144 6.06 -9.67 -2.36
N LEU A 145 4.98 -8.91 -2.59
CA LEU A 145 4.56 -8.53 -3.94
C LEU A 145 5.67 -7.76 -4.67
N VAL A 146 6.26 -6.76 -4.04
CA VAL A 146 7.35 -5.96 -4.65
C VAL A 146 8.57 -6.85 -4.95
N LEU A 147 8.94 -7.72 -4.01
CA LEU A 147 10.05 -8.65 -4.18
C LEU A 147 9.79 -9.67 -5.30
N ARG A 148 8.56 -10.20 -5.43
CA ARG A 148 8.19 -11.11 -6.53
C ARG A 148 8.28 -10.41 -7.88
N LEU A 149 7.82 -9.16 -7.98
CA LEU A 149 7.91 -8.38 -9.23
C LEU A 149 9.34 -8.07 -9.64
N HIS A 150 10.31 -8.06 -8.71
CA HIS A 150 11.72 -7.93 -9.06
C HIS A 150 12.23 -9.06 -9.97
N PHE A 151 11.66 -10.27 -9.81
CA PHE A 151 11.96 -11.43 -10.66
C PHE A 151 11.06 -11.52 -11.91
N SER A 152 10.36 -10.43 -12.27
CA SER A 152 9.61 -10.35 -13.53
C SER A 152 10.55 -10.49 -14.74
N ARG A 153 9.99 -10.91 -15.89
CA ARG A 153 10.71 -11.00 -17.16
C ARG A 153 10.95 -9.62 -17.80
N SER A 154 10.23 -8.60 -17.36
CA SER A 154 10.33 -7.25 -17.89
C SER A 154 11.43 -6.47 -17.20
N SER A 155 12.47 -6.09 -17.94
CA SER A 155 13.57 -5.25 -17.41
C SER A 155 13.07 -3.96 -16.77
N MET A 156 12.00 -3.36 -17.30
CA MET A 156 11.43 -2.14 -16.73
C MET A 156 10.81 -2.40 -15.36
N VAL A 157 10.13 -3.55 -15.20
CA VAL A 157 9.51 -3.94 -13.94
C VAL A 157 10.60 -4.29 -12.92
N THR A 158 11.62 -5.05 -13.30
CA THR A 158 12.76 -5.39 -12.43
C THR A 158 13.49 -4.15 -11.92
N GLN A 159 13.78 -3.18 -12.79
CA GLN A 159 14.44 -1.92 -12.41
C GLN A 159 13.56 -1.08 -11.47
N THR A 160 12.27 -0.97 -11.78
CA THR A 160 11.31 -0.25 -10.92
C THR A 160 11.20 -0.94 -9.57
N ALA A 161 11.10 -2.27 -9.55
CA ALA A 161 10.99 -3.06 -8.34
C ALA A 161 12.24 -2.93 -7.47
N ALA A 162 13.44 -2.94 -8.05
CA ALA A 162 14.68 -2.74 -7.29
C ALA A 162 14.67 -1.40 -6.53
N ALA A 163 14.23 -0.32 -7.18
CA ALA A 163 14.06 0.97 -6.53
C ALA A 163 12.97 0.92 -5.45
N THR A 164 11.82 0.32 -5.75
CA THR A 164 10.70 0.21 -4.82
C THR A 164 11.05 -0.62 -3.57
N ILE A 165 11.81 -1.72 -3.69
CA ILE A 165 12.21 -2.53 -2.53
C ILE A 165 13.02 -1.69 -1.54
N ARG A 166 14.02 -0.94 -2.03
CA ARG A 166 14.82 -0.05 -1.18
C ARG A 166 13.96 1.02 -0.52
N GLN A 167 13.06 1.63 -1.28
CA GLN A 167 12.16 2.64 -0.75
C GLN A 167 11.19 2.07 0.29
N CYS A 168 10.69 0.84 0.09
CA CYS A 168 9.86 0.15 1.07
C CYS A 168 10.66 -0.20 2.34
N LEU A 169 11.91 -0.65 2.20
CA LEU A 169 12.80 -0.91 3.34
C LEU A 169 12.99 0.37 4.16
N THR A 170 13.37 1.48 3.52
CA THR A 170 13.47 2.80 4.15
C THR A 170 12.17 3.19 4.85
N ALA A 171 11.03 3.05 4.18
CA ALA A 171 9.73 3.38 4.77
C ALA A 171 9.37 2.51 5.99
N VAL A 172 9.78 1.24 6.03
CA VAL A 172 9.60 0.38 7.21
C VAL A 172 10.50 0.85 8.36
N MET A 173 11.77 1.16 8.09
CA MET A 173 12.70 1.66 9.12
C MET A 173 12.27 3.03 9.66
N ASP A 174 11.82 3.93 8.79
CA ASP A 174 11.28 5.24 9.19
C ASP A 174 10.10 5.09 10.16
N ARG A 175 9.24 4.08 9.97
CA ARG A 175 8.12 3.81 10.90
C ARG A 175 8.63 3.45 12.29
N VAL A 176 9.70 2.65 12.39
CA VAL A 176 10.32 2.29 13.69
C VAL A 176 10.84 3.55 14.39
N MET A 177 11.56 4.41 13.66
CA MET A 177 12.08 5.66 14.23
C MET A 177 10.98 6.58 14.75
N VAL A 178 9.83 6.63 14.06
CA VAL A 178 8.65 7.39 14.51
C VAL A 178 8.01 6.76 15.74
N GLU A 179 7.96 5.42 15.80
CA GLU A 179 7.45 4.66 16.95
C GLU A 179 8.31 4.90 18.20
N ASP A 180 9.63 4.75 18.07
CA ASP A 180 10.61 4.94 19.14
C ASP A 180 10.60 6.38 19.67
N ALA A 181 10.43 7.37 18.78
CA ALA A 181 10.32 8.77 19.17
C ALA A 181 9.02 9.08 19.93
N ALA A 182 7.97 8.30 19.71
CA ALA A 182 6.68 8.43 20.41
C ALA A 182 6.63 7.62 21.71
N ALA A 183 7.55 6.66 21.90
CA ALA A 183 7.61 5.82 23.08
C ALA A 183 7.97 6.64 24.34
N PRO A 184 7.25 6.48 25.47
CA PRO A 184 7.62 7.12 26.72
C PRO A 184 8.97 6.57 27.22
N PRO A 185 9.76 7.37 27.98
CA PRO A 185 11.02 6.92 28.52
C PRO A 185 10.82 5.68 29.41
N PRO A 186 11.76 4.71 29.41
CA PRO A 186 11.56 3.42 30.05
C PRO A 186 11.38 3.59 31.57
N THR A 187 10.14 3.47 32.03
CA THR A 187 9.82 3.24 33.44
C THR A 187 10.01 1.75 33.70
N GLY A 188 11.12 1.38 34.34
CA GLY A 188 11.68 0.02 34.36
C GLY A 188 10.89 -1.10 35.05
N SER A 189 9.62 -1.36 34.67
CA SER A 189 8.88 -2.51 35.20
C SER A 189 7.64 -2.93 34.39
N SER A 190 7.72 -2.99 33.06
CA SER A 190 6.71 -3.71 32.28
C SER A 190 7.37 -4.32 31.05
N SER A 191 7.08 -5.60 30.80
CA SER A 191 7.57 -6.39 29.67
C SER A 191 7.77 -5.53 28.41
N GLU A 192 8.94 -5.61 27.80
CA GLU A 192 9.26 -5.01 26.50
C GLU A 192 8.33 -5.61 25.43
N GLU A 193 7.07 -5.17 25.38
CA GLU A 193 6.19 -5.47 24.26
C GLU A 193 6.77 -4.76 23.05
N ILE A 194 7.36 -5.55 22.14
CA ILE A 194 7.90 -5.04 20.88
C ILE A 194 6.77 -4.33 20.15
N GLN A 195 6.97 -3.05 19.87
CA GLN A 195 5.99 -2.24 19.17
C GLN A 195 5.80 -2.75 17.73
N PRO A 196 4.63 -2.59 17.11
CA PRO A 196 4.30 -3.27 15.87
C PRO A 196 5.20 -2.88 14.69
N ALA A 197 5.69 -1.64 14.58
CA ALA A 197 6.64 -1.30 13.52
C ALA A 197 8.01 -1.95 13.76
N ALA A 198 8.49 -1.97 15.01
CA ALA A 198 9.72 -2.67 15.38
C ALA A 198 9.62 -4.19 15.13
N GLU A 199 8.46 -4.79 15.39
CA GLU A 199 8.22 -6.21 15.10
C GLU A 199 8.27 -6.51 13.59
N ASP A 200 7.63 -5.66 12.77
CA ASP A 200 7.66 -5.77 11.32
C ASP A 200 9.08 -5.62 10.75
N ALA A 201 9.86 -4.65 11.25
CA ALA A 201 11.24 -4.44 10.84
C ALA A 201 12.13 -5.63 11.21
N LYS A 202 11.99 -6.15 12.44
CA LYS A 202 12.70 -7.36 12.90
C LYS A 202 12.37 -8.56 12.00
N ASN A 203 11.10 -8.79 11.71
CA ASN A 203 10.66 -9.90 10.86
C ASN A 203 11.19 -9.75 9.43
N LEU A 204 11.18 -8.53 8.87
CA LEU A 204 11.75 -8.23 7.56
C LEU A 204 13.25 -8.55 7.51
N LEU A 205 14.04 -8.03 8.44
CA LEU A 205 15.49 -8.25 8.47
C LEU A 205 15.85 -9.72 8.70
N THR A 206 15.11 -10.40 9.58
CA THR A 206 15.29 -11.83 9.83
C THR A 206 15.07 -12.63 8.55
N ASP A 207 13.98 -12.37 7.83
CA ASP A 207 13.68 -13.07 6.58
C ASP A 207 14.67 -12.73 5.47
N LEU A 208 15.19 -11.50 5.41
CA LEU A 208 16.27 -11.15 4.47
C LEU A 208 17.53 -11.98 4.75
N CYS A 209 17.90 -12.19 6.02
CA CYS A 209 19.01 -13.08 6.39
C CYS A 209 18.75 -14.54 5.98
N LEU A 210 17.55 -15.06 6.25
CA LEU A 210 17.16 -16.42 5.85
C LEU A 210 17.25 -16.60 4.33
N LEU A 211 16.69 -15.65 3.57
CA LEU A 211 16.72 -15.66 2.11
C LEU A 211 18.14 -15.56 1.53
N VAL A 212 19.03 -14.77 2.15
CA VAL A 212 20.46 -14.69 1.76
C VAL A 212 21.18 -16.02 1.96
N ASN A 213 20.78 -16.78 2.98
CA ASN A 213 21.31 -18.12 3.28
C ASN A 213 20.64 -19.23 2.45
N GLY A 214 19.62 -18.90 1.65
CA GLY A 214 18.85 -19.87 0.87
C GLY A 214 17.80 -20.64 1.68
N GLU A 215 17.45 -20.15 2.86
CA GLU A 215 16.41 -20.69 3.72
C GLU A 215 15.04 -20.06 3.41
N GLN A 216 13.96 -20.72 3.85
CA GLN A 216 12.60 -20.20 3.64
C GLN A 216 12.29 -19.07 4.63
N PRO A 217 11.69 -17.96 4.16
CA PRO A 217 11.26 -16.87 5.04
C PRO A 217 10.03 -17.29 5.87
N HIS A 218 9.92 -16.79 7.09
CA HIS A 218 8.79 -17.07 7.97
C HIS A 218 7.66 -16.05 7.81
N TRP A 219 7.99 -14.79 7.52
CA TRP A 219 7.06 -13.67 7.48
C TRP A 219 6.72 -13.25 6.05
N LEU A 220 7.68 -13.19 5.12
CA LEU A 220 7.52 -12.86 3.70
C LEU A 220 6.98 -14.06 2.89
N HIS A 221 5.72 -14.38 3.13
CA HIS A 221 5.05 -15.53 2.51
C HIS A 221 5.05 -15.43 0.97
N GLY A 222 5.34 -16.55 0.31
CA GLY A 222 5.33 -16.66 -1.15
C GLY A 222 6.65 -16.28 -1.85
N LEU A 223 7.69 -15.92 -1.07
CA LEU A 223 9.06 -15.86 -1.56
C LEU A 223 9.79 -17.16 -1.26
N THR A 224 10.43 -17.73 -2.29
CA THR A 224 11.21 -18.96 -2.16
C THR A 224 12.69 -18.75 -2.46
N THR A 225 13.04 -17.69 -3.20
CA THR A 225 14.41 -17.42 -3.63
C THR A 225 14.66 -15.92 -3.72
N MET A 226 15.81 -15.47 -3.24
CA MET A 226 16.35 -14.14 -3.49
C MET A 226 17.81 -14.28 -3.95
N THR A 227 18.27 -13.38 -4.81
CA THR A 227 19.71 -13.34 -5.15
C THR A 227 20.51 -12.88 -3.94
N ARG A 228 21.61 -13.57 -3.64
CA ARG A 228 22.48 -13.24 -2.51
C ARG A 228 22.96 -11.78 -2.55
N SER A 229 23.24 -11.27 -3.75
CA SER A 229 23.67 -9.88 -3.96
C SER A 229 22.60 -8.87 -3.52
N LEU A 230 21.34 -9.08 -3.90
CA LEU A 230 20.25 -8.19 -3.53
C LEU A 230 20.02 -8.22 -2.02
N GLY A 231 19.98 -9.42 -1.43
CA GLY A 231 19.76 -9.53 0.01
C GLY A 231 20.87 -8.87 0.85
N LEU A 232 22.13 -9.04 0.45
CA LEU A 232 23.26 -8.37 1.11
C LEU A 232 23.23 -6.85 0.90
N GLU A 233 22.82 -6.36 -0.28
CA GLU A 233 22.63 -4.93 -0.53
C GLU A 233 21.57 -4.33 0.41
N LEU A 234 20.43 -5.01 0.56
CA LEU A 234 19.34 -4.56 1.44
C LEU A 234 19.73 -4.59 2.92
N LEU A 235 20.40 -5.66 3.36
CA LEU A 235 20.92 -5.75 4.73
C LEU A 235 21.97 -4.67 5.00
N HIS A 236 22.87 -4.43 4.05
CA HIS A 236 23.86 -3.35 4.17
C HIS A 236 23.17 -1.98 4.26
N ALA A 237 22.19 -1.70 3.40
CA ALA A 237 21.45 -0.44 3.42
C ALA A 237 20.73 -0.24 4.77
N ALA A 238 20.06 -1.27 5.28
CA ALA A 238 19.40 -1.20 6.59
C ALA A 238 20.39 -0.87 7.71
N LEU A 239 21.52 -1.58 7.78
CA LEU A 239 22.50 -1.40 8.85
C LEU A 239 23.31 -0.09 8.73
N ALA A 240 23.59 0.36 7.50
CA ALA A 240 24.35 1.57 7.25
C ALA A 240 23.51 2.83 7.47
N ASP A 241 22.27 2.84 6.96
CA ASP A 241 21.40 4.02 7.00
C ASP A 241 20.63 4.13 8.33
N PHE A 242 20.41 3.01 9.02
CA PHE A 242 19.63 2.94 10.27
C PHE A 242 20.37 2.23 11.41
N PRO A 243 21.56 2.72 11.85
CA PRO A 243 22.37 2.04 12.87
C PRO A 243 21.76 2.03 14.28
N LYS A 244 20.63 2.73 14.48
CA LYS A 244 19.92 2.85 15.76
C LYS A 244 18.65 2.00 15.84
N VAL A 245 18.23 1.43 14.71
CA VAL A 245 17.11 0.50 14.58
C VAL A 245 17.67 -0.92 14.65
#